data_AF-V4PBQ0-F1
#
_entry.id   AF-V4PBQ0-F1
#
_cell.length_a   1.000
_cell.length_b   1.000
_cell.length_c   1.000
_cell.angle_alpha   90.00
_cell.angle_beta   90.00
_cell.angle_gamma   90.00
#
_symmetry.space_group_name_H-M   'P 1'
#
loop_
_entity.id
_entity.type
_entity.pdbx_description
1 polymer ?
#
loop_
_entity_poly.entity_id
_entity_poly.type
_entity_poly.pdbx_seq_one_letter_code
_entity_poly.pdbx_strand_id
1 'polypeptide(L)'
;MAGDWPAVAAGRASDEALVAYLKARDNGQVAGVYVGAPDINGHFFYGADTKSENFRYGPAPIPQALDRLITEKANARPTSVYVQSAELFRHMPQVRAENHLDLLPDTVEPRIWIGNRTVTRAHYDLNHNLACVVTGRRKFLLLPPDQLPNMYPGPFDRTIGGVPVAMVDPEAPDLDRYPRFAFAQASMMEVELEPGDGLYIPYGWWHQVRSLSAFNVLVNYWWDDAPAMAAQPYDALFHSLLALRDMPEGHKALWKSVFNYYVFNDEALSHLPPGDRGSLGDLTPELVARIKANLKKGLG
;
A
#
# COMPACT_ATOMS: atom_id res chain seq x y z
N MET A 1 -7.25 17.05 15.01
CA MET A 1 -7.07 16.33 13.72
C MET A 1 -5.60 16.47 13.30
N ALA A 2 -5.14 15.87 12.19
CA ALA A 2 -3.73 16.00 11.78
C ALA A 2 -3.28 17.48 11.62
N GLY A 3 -4.22 18.40 11.34
CA GLY A 3 -3.95 19.84 11.27
C GLY A 3 -3.33 20.48 12.52
N ASP A 4 -3.45 19.85 13.69
CA ASP A 4 -2.90 20.35 14.97
C ASP A 4 -1.51 19.78 15.29
N TRP A 5 -0.97 18.93 14.41
CA TRP A 5 0.31 18.27 14.59
C TRP A 5 1.48 19.26 14.56
N PRO A 6 2.47 19.14 15.47
CA PRO A 6 3.71 19.92 15.40
C PRO A 6 4.44 19.82 14.06
N ALA A 7 4.42 18.66 13.41
CA ALA A 7 5.00 18.49 12.08
C ALA A 7 4.24 19.28 10.99
N VAL A 8 2.90 19.34 11.07
CA VAL A 8 2.10 20.17 10.16
C VAL A 8 2.37 21.65 10.39
N ALA A 9 2.44 22.08 11.66
CA ALA A 9 2.81 23.45 12.00
C ALA A 9 4.20 23.82 11.48
N ALA A 10 5.19 22.92 11.61
CA ALA A 10 6.53 23.12 11.05
C ALA A 10 6.51 23.19 9.51
N GLY A 11 5.75 22.30 8.84
CA GLY A 11 5.60 22.30 7.38
C GLY A 11 4.91 23.56 6.83
N ARG A 12 3.95 24.12 7.57
CA ARG A 12 3.30 25.40 7.25
C ARG A 12 4.25 26.58 7.39
N ALA A 13 5.23 26.51 8.29
CA ALA A 13 6.24 27.55 8.44
C ALA A 13 7.21 27.55 7.25
N SER A 14 7.81 26.41 6.93
CA SER A 14 8.54 26.16 5.68
C SER A 14 8.93 24.69 5.55
N ASP A 15 9.31 24.26 4.33
CA ASP A 15 9.88 22.92 4.13
C ASP A 15 11.17 22.75 4.93
N GLU A 16 12.01 23.79 5.02
CA GLU A 16 13.26 23.78 5.77
C GLU A 16 13.03 23.62 7.28
N ALA A 17 11.96 24.23 7.81
CA ALA A 17 11.56 24.09 9.21
C ALA A 17 11.10 22.65 9.51
N LEU A 18 10.31 22.04 8.62
CA LEU A 18 9.93 20.63 8.75
C LEU A 18 11.14 19.69 8.62
N VAL A 19 12.05 19.95 7.69
CA VAL A 19 13.31 19.17 7.57
C VAL A 19 14.11 19.25 8.87
N ALA A 20 14.29 20.44 9.44
CA ALA A 20 14.98 20.59 10.72
C ALA A 20 14.25 19.83 11.85
N TYR A 21 12.92 19.92 11.90
CA TYR A 21 12.08 19.19 12.86
C TYR A 21 12.28 17.67 12.77
N LEU A 22 12.27 17.10 11.56
CA LEU A 22 12.45 15.66 11.34
C LEU A 22 13.90 15.21 11.62
N LYS A 23 14.90 15.96 11.14
CA LYS A 23 16.33 15.63 11.36
C LYS A 23 16.68 15.63 12.84
N ALA A 24 16.11 16.53 13.64
CA ALA A 24 16.32 16.58 15.09
C ALA A 24 15.76 15.35 15.84
N ARG A 25 14.84 14.60 15.22
CA ARG A 25 14.14 13.45 15.83
C ARG A 25 14.47 12.11 15.18
N ASP A 26 15.33 12.12 14.15
CA ASP A 26 15.84 10.94 13.49
C ASP A 26 16.85 10.22 14.38
N ASN A 27 16.78 8.88 14.43
CA ASN A 27 17.70 8.07 15.23
C ASN A 27 18.82 7.39 14.41
N GLY A 28 19.00 7.78 13.14
CA GLY A 28 20.05 7.28 12.26
C GLY A 28 19.77 5.94 11.58
N GLN A 29 18.60 5.31 11.80
CA GLN A 29 18.21 4.10 11.09
C GLN A 29 17.92 4.39 9.61
N VAL A 30 18.39 3.51 8.72
CA VAL A 30 18.17 3.65 7.26
C VAL A 30 16.77 3.22 6.85
N ALA A 31 16.16 3.97 5.94
CA ALA A 31 14.86 3.65 5.34
C ALA A 31 15.02 3.30 3.85
N GLY A 32 13.99 2.69 3.27
CA GLY A 32 13.94 2.40 1.83
C GLY A 32 13.74 3.69 1.03
N VAL A 33 14.66 3.99 0.11
CA VAL A 33 14.60 5.18 -0.74
C VAL A 33 14.62 4.81 -2.21
N TYR A 34 13.66 5.36 -2.95
CA TYR A 34 13.56 5.30 -4.40
C TYR A 34 14.23 6.53 -5.00
N VAL A 35 15.04 6.32 -6.02
CA VAL A 35 15.68 7.38 -6.81
C VAL A 35 15.47 7.11 -8.29
N GLY A 36 14.86 8.07 -8.98
CA GLY A 36 14.52 8.01 -10.39
C GLY A 36 15.16 9.14 -11.18
N ALA A 37 15.56 8.87 -12.42
CA ALA A 37 16.09 9.91 -13.30
C ALA A 37 15.02 10.98 -13.58
N PRO A 38 15.39 12.25 -13.86
CA PRO A 38 14.42 13.31 -14.14
C PRO A 38 13.39 12.97 -15.23
N ASP A 39 13.76 12.13 -16.20
CA ASP A 39 12.92 11.75 -17.34
C ASP A 39 11.71 10.89 -16.96
N ILE A 40 11.72 10.25 -15.79
CA ILE A 40 10.54 9.50 -15.32
C ILE A 40 9.46 10.44 -14.77
N ASN A 41 9.77 11.72 -14.57
CA ASN A 41 8.84 12.75 -14.07
C ASN A 41 8.08 12.33 -12.79
N GLY A 42 8.75 11.61 -11.89
CA GLY A 42 8.14 11.10 -10.66
C GLY A 42 7.38 9.79 -10.78
N HIS A 43 7.24 9.21 -11.97
CA HIS A 43 6.54 7.94 -12.19
C HIS A 43 7.48 6.76 -11.96
N PHE A 44 7.57 6.30 -10.71
CA PHE A 44 8.25 5.05 -10.38
C PHE A 44 7.46 3.87 -10.94
N PHE A 45 8.00 3.20 -11.95
CA PHE A 45 7.30 2.13 -12.66
C PHE A 45 8.26 1.09 -13.26
N TYR A 46 7.69 0.12 -13.97
CA TYR A 46 8.44 -0.80 -14.81
C TYR A 46 9.21 -0.06 -15.91
N GLY A 47 10.31 -0.66 -16.37
CA GLY A 47 11.10 -0.17 -17.49
C GLY A 47 10.44 -0.49 -18.84
N ALA A 48 11.24 -0.95 -19.81
CA ALA A 48 10.73 -1.37 -21.12
C ALA A 48 9.82 -2.62 -21.02
N ASP A 49 10.01 -3.40 -19.96
CA ASP A 49 9.23 -4.59 -19.62
C ASP A 49 9.02 -4.68 -18.11
N THR A 50 8.24 -5.66 -17.67
CA THR A 50 8.00 -5.91 -16.24
C THR A 50 9.21 -6.53 -15.51
N LYS A 51 10.30 -6.83 -16.22
CA LYS A 51 11.54 -7.43 -15.69
C LYS A 51 12.61 -6.40 -15.35
N SER A 52 12.34 -5.12 -15.60
CA SER A 52 13.18 -3.99 -15.20
C SER A 52 12.33 -2.90 -14.54
N GLU A 53 12.98 -2.05 -13.76
CA GLU A 53 12.41 -0.86 -13.15
C GLU A 53 13.08 0.40 -13.73
N ASN A 54 12.33 1.50 -13.80
CA ASN A 54 12.87 2.80 -14.24
C ASN A 54 13.56 3.58 -13.11
N PHE A 55 13.80 2.95 -11.96
CA PHE A 55 14.33 3.55 -10.74
C PHE A 55 15.32 2.63 -10.02
N ARG A 56 16.02 3.19 -9.04
CA ARG A 56 16.84 2.45 -8.07
C ARG A 56 16.17 2.50 -6.71
N TYR A 57 16.17 1.38 -6.00
CA TYR A 57 15.70 1.28 -4.62
C TYR A 57 16.83 0.76 -3.73
N GLY A 58 17.01 1.38 -2.58
CA GLY A 58 18.02 0.94 -1.61
C GLY A 58 17.91 1.64 -0.26
N PRO A 59 18.61 1.12 0.76
CA PRO A 59 18.62 1.73 2.09
C PRO A 59 19.42 3.03 2.10
N ALA A 60 18.88 4.09 2.70
CA ALA A 60 19.60 5.33 2.97
C ALA A 60 19.11 6.01 4.26
N PRO A 61 19.95 6.81 4.94
CA PRO A 61 19.51 7.64 6.06
C PRO A 61 18.45 8.66 5.62
N ILE A 62 17.36 8.79 6.37
CA ILE A 62 16.29 9.76 6.08
C ILE A 62 16.85 11.20 6.00
N PRO A 63 17.77 11.65 6.88
CA PRO A 63 18.38 12.98 6.78
C PRO A 63 19.04 13.26 5.42
N GLN A 64 19.67 12.26 4.81
CA GLN A 64 20.31 12.41 3.50
C GLN A 64 19.26 12.59 2.40
N ALA A 65 18.15 11.85 2.46
CA ALA A 65 17.04 12.01 1.53
C ALA A 65 16.39 13.41 1.66
N LEU A 66 16.23 13.91 2.89
CA LEU A 66 15.73 15.27 3.15
C LEU A 66 16.63 16.35 2.54
N ASP A 67 17.95 16.26 2.76
CA ASP A 67 18.92 17.22 2.20
C ASP A 67 18.91 17.20 0.67
N ARG A 68 18.78 16.01 0.06
CA ARG A 68 18.64 15.87 -1.38
C ARG A 68 17.35 16.52 -1.88
N LEU A 69 16.22 16.28 -1.21
CA LEU A 69 14.93 16.84 -1.59
C LEU A 69 14.96 18.38 -1.55
N ILE A 70 15.57 18.98 -0.53
CA ILE A 70 15.74 20.44 -0.46
C ILE A 70 16.59 20.96 -1.63
N THR A 71 17.68 20.26 -1.95
CA THR A 71 18.53 20.62 -3.10
C THR A 71 17.74 20.56 -4.41
N GLU A 72 16.93 19.52 -4.60
CA GLU A 72 16.15 19.30 -5.82
C GLU A 72 15.03 20.33 -6.03
N LYS A 73 14.57 21.04 -4.98
CA LYS A 73 13.54 22.09 -5.11
C LYS A 73 13.94 23.20 -6.09
N ALA A 74 15.22 23.53 -6.17
CA ALA A 74 15.74 24.58 -7.05
C ALA A 74 16.02 24.09 -8.49
N ASN A 75 15.96 22.78 -8.74
CA ASN A 75 16.28 22.21 -10.03
C ASN A 75 15.06 22.23 -10.96
N ALA A 76 15.24 22.75 -12.18
CA ALA A 76 14.19 22.76 -13.21
C ALA A 76 13.78 21.35 -13.66
N ARG A 77 14.71 20.38 -13.57
CA ARG A 77 14.50 18.96 -13.89
C ARG A 77 14.98 18.11 -12.72
N PRO A 78 14.20 18.04 -11.63
CA PRO A 78 14.67 17.42 -10.41
C PRO A 78 14.77 15.90 -10.57
N THR A 79 15.74 15.30 -9.89
CA THR A 79 15.75 13.84 -9.69
C THR A 79 14.55 13.46 -8.82
N SER A 80 13.82 12.40 -9.16
CA SER A 80 12.72 11.91 -8.33
C SER A 80 13.28 11.18 -7.11
N VAL A 81 12.87 11.60 -5.91
CA VAL A 81 13.33 11.02 -4.64
C VAL A 81 12.13 10.73 -3.75
N TYR A 82 12.05 9.51 -3.22
CA TYR A 82 10.94 9.08 -2.40
C TYR A 82 11.37 8.09 -1.31
N VAL A 83 11.21 8.49 -0.06
CA VAL A 83 11.31 7.61 1.11
C VAL A 83 9.97 6.90 1.24
N GLN A 84 10.00 5.58 1.12
CA GLN A 84 8.79 4.76 1.10
C GLN A 84 8.55 4.13 2.47
N SER A 85 7.36 4.36 3.04
CA SER A 85 6.79 3.55 4.13
C SER A 85 7.71 3.38 5.36
N ALA A 86 8.37 4.45 5.79
CA ALA A 86 9.27 4.38 6.94
C ALA A 86 8.47 4.33 8.24
N GLU A 87 8.69 3.32 9.08
CA GLU A 87 7.99 3.14 10.36
C GLU A 87 8.41 4.19 11.38
N LEU A 88 7.49 5.05 11.83
CA LEU A 88 7.87 6.14 12.75
C LEU A 88 8.38 5.61 14.09
N PHE A 89 7.82 4.52 14.63
CA PHE A 89 8.33 3.93 15.87
C PHE A 89 9.81 3.49 15.76
N ARG A 90 10.24 3.10 14.55
CA ARG A 90 11.60 2.61 14.29
C ARG A 90 12.58 3.73 13.97
N HIS A 91 12.16 4.74 13.20
CA HIS A 91 13.07 5.79 12.70
C HIS A 91 13.01 7.09 13.51
N MET A 92 11.81 7.48 13.97
CA MET A 92 11.54 8.77 14.59
C MET A 92 10.48 8.64 15.70
N PRO A 93 10.75 7.91 16.80
CA PRO A 93 9.75 7.63 17.83
C PRO A 93 9.22 8.90 18.52
N GLN A 94 10.00 9.98 18.55
CA GLN A 94 9.53 11.29 19.03
C GLN A 94 8.51 11.92 18.07
N VAL A 95 8.69 11.80 16.75
CA VAL A 95 7.69 12.24 15.75
C VAL A 95 6.40 11.44 15.92
N ARG A 96 6.49 10.12 16.13
CA ARG A 96 5.32 9.28 16.46
C ARG A 96 4.55 9.81 17.67
N ALA A 97 5.25 10.13 18.76
CA ALA A 97 4.63 10.58 20.01
C ALA A 97 4.03 11.99 19.91
N GLU A 98 4.71 12.92 19.22
CA GLU A 98 4.26 14.31 19.10
C GLU A 98 3.13 14.53 18.09
N ASN A 99 2.98 13.63 17.11
CA ASN A 99 1.99 13.73 16.03
C ASN A 99 1.00 12.57 16.12
N HIS A 100 0.47 12.33 17.31
CA HIS A 100 -0.46 11.24 17.58
C HIS A 100 -1.86 11.53 17.01
N LEU A 101 -2.61 10.46 16.72
CA LEU A 101 -3.97 10.53 16.22
C LEU A 101 -4.90 9.69 17.11
N ASP A 102 -5.64 10.36 17.98
CA ASP A 102 -6.52 9.73 18.99
C ASP A 102 -7.68 8.90 18.39
N LEU A 103 -7.90 8.95 17.08
CA LEU A 103 -8.96 8.21 16.41
C LEU A 103 -8.67 6.71 16.32
N LEU A 104 -7.40 6.31 16.37
CA LEU A 104 -6.96 4.93 16.16
C LEU A 104 -6.33 4.35 17.44
N PRO A 105 -6.46 3.04 17.69
CA PRO A 105 -5.77 2.40 18.80
C PRO A 105 -4.25 2.54 18.68
N ASP A 106 -3.55 2.61 19.83
CA ASP A 106 -2.08 2.72 19.89
C ASP A 106 -1.33 1.55 19.21
N THR A 107 -2.01 0.42 19.00
CA THR A 107 -1.47 -0.74 18.28
C THR A 107 -1.32 -0.48 16.78
N VAL A 108 -1.97 0.56 16.24
CA VAL A 108 -1.88 0.93 14.82
C VAL A 108 -0.72 1.90 14.65
N GLU A 109 0.39 1.37 14.12
CA GLU A 109 1.64 2.10 14.01
C GLU A 109 1.70 3.00 12.75
N PRO A 110 2.05 4.29 12.90
CA PRO A 110 2.14 5.19 11.75
C PRO A 110 3.42 5.01 10.94
N ARG A 111 3.29 5.27 9.63
CA ARG A 111 4.39 5.26 8.66
C ARG A 111 4.49 6.59 7.95
N ILE A 112 5.71 7.06 7.69
CA ILE A 112 5.99 8.33 7.03
C ILE A 112 6.49 8.11 5.60
N TRP A 113 6.03 8.97 4.71
CA TRP A 113 6.34 9.00 3.28
C TRP A 113 6.83 10.40 2.92
N ILE A 114 8.00 10.50 2.31
CA ILE A 114 8.68 11.78 2.08
C ILE A 114 9.15 11.80 0.63
N GLY A 115 8.81 12.83 -0.14
CA GLY A 115 9.27 12.92 -1.51
C GLY A 115 8.92 14.21 -2.22
N ASN A 116 9.44 14.34 -3.44
CA ASN A 116 9.10 15.45 -4.34
C ASN A 116 7.90 15.09 -5.23
N ARG A 117 7.82 15.63 -6.45
CA ARG A 117 6.75 15.33 -7.40
C ARG A 117 6.89 13.91 -7.92
N THR A 118 5.96 13.07 -7.49
CA THR A 118 6.07 11.61 -7.43
C THR A 118 4.66 11.06 -7.59
N VAL A 119 4.52 9.99 -8.38
CA VAL A 119 3.26 9.29 -8.61
C VAL A 119 3.43 7.83 -8.19
N THR A 120 2.70 7.44 -7.15
CA THR A 120 2.52 6.04 -6.80
C THR A 120 1.36 5.50 -7.63
N ARG A 121 1.66 4.65 -8.61
CA ARG A 121 0.67 4.03 -9.52
C ARG A 121 -0.51 3.41 -8.78
N ALA A 122 -1.67 3.37 -9.45
CA ALA A 122 -2.87 2.77 -8.87
C ALA A 122 -2.59 1.34 -8.39
N HIS A 123 -2.90 1.06 -7.13
CA HIS A 123 -2.79 -0.25 -6.48
C HIS A 123 -3.85 -0.35 -5.39
N TYR A 124 -3.96 -1.50 -4.74
CA TYR A 124 -4.76 -1.66 -3.54
C TYR A 124 -3.94 -2.33 -2.45
N ASP A 125 -4.25 -2.00 -1.20
CA ASP A 125 -3.66 -2.61 -0.02
C ASP A 125 -4.63 -3.62 0.59
N LEU A 126 -4.07 -4.65 1.23
CA LEU A 126 -4.81 -5.54 2.14
C LEU A 126 -4.83 -4.95 3.56
N ASN A 127 -5.06 -3.63 3.65
CA ASN A 127 -5.19 -2.90 4.89
C ASN A 127 -6.23 -1.79 4.70
N HIS A 128 -6.94 -1.46 5.76
CA HIS A 128 -7.54 -0.14 5.92
C HIS A 128 -6.42 0.90 6.06
N ASN A 129 -6.62 2.08 5.50
CA ASN A 129 -5.61 3.13 5.50
C ASN A 129 -6.22 4.48 5.89
N LEU A 130 -5.57 5.19 6.81
CA LEU A 130 -5.85 6.60 7.08
C LEU A 130 -4.61 7.43 6.75
N ALA A 131 -4.68 8.19 5.65
CA ALA A 131 -3.57 8.97 5.12
C ALA A 131 -3.72 10.46 5.47
N CYS A 132 -2.75 11.01 6.21
CA CYS A 132 -2.73 12.38 6.70
C CYS A 132 -1.61 13.18 6.02
N VAL A 133 -1.95 14.32 5.40
CA VAL A 133 -0.96 15.18 4.74
C VAL A 133 -0.26 16.06 5.77
N VAL A 134 1.07 15.95 5.86
CA VAL A 134 1.88 16.76 6.77
C VAL A 134 2.35 18.06 6.10
N THR A 135 2.87 17.96 4.88
CA THR A 135 3.20 19.12 4.04
C THR A 135 3.06 18.78 2.55
N GLY A 136 2.99 19.82 1.72
CA GLY A 136 2.71 19.71 0.30
C GLY A 136 1.23 19.45 0.01
N ARG A 137 0.92 19.12 -1.25
CA ARG A 137 -0.44 18.75 -1.67
C ARG A 137 -0.44 17.38 -2.32
N ARG A 138 -1.50 16.62 -2.08
CA ARG A 138 -1.67 15.25 -2.54
C ARG A 138 -2.96 15.12 -3.33
N LYS A 139 -2.88 14.60 -4.55
CA LYS A 139 -4.05 14.19 -5.32
C LYS A 139 -4.21 12.68 -5.23
N PHE A 140 -5.39 12.23 -4.82
CA PHE A 140 -5.78 10.83 -4.79
C PHE A 140 -6.80 10.57 -5.88
N LEU A 141 -6.60 9.48 -6.61
CA LEU A 141 -7.66 8.85 -7.41
C LEU A 141 -8.08 7.57 -6.69
N LEU A 142 -9.37 7.34 -6.54
CA LEU A 142 -9.95 6.22 -5.77
C LEU A 142 -10.92 5.45 -6.66
N LEU A 143 -10.83 4.13 -6.68
CA LEU A 143 -11.78 3.25 -7.38
C LEU A 143 -12.19 2.07 -6.49
N PRO A 144 -13.45 1.61 -6.59
CA PRO A 144 -13.92 0.51 -5.75
C PRO A 144 -13.22 -0.82 -6.08
N PRO A 145 -13.15 -1.76 -5.11
CA PRO A 145 -12.43 -3.05 -5.27
C PRO A 145 -12.97 -3.90 -6.43
N ASP A 146 -14.26 -3.78 -6.75
CA ASP A 146 -14.92 -4.52 -7.83
C ASP A 146 -14.40 -4.14 -9.23
N GLN A 147 -13.61 -3.06 -9.35
CA GLN A 147 -12.96 -2.66 -10.59
C GLN A 147 -11.71 -3.47 -10.91
N LEU A 148 -11.26 -4.42 -10.06
CA LEU A 148 -10.08 -5.25 -10.33
C LEU A 148 -10.01 -5.82 -11.76
N PRO A 149 -11.11 -6.33 -12.38
CA PRO A 149 -11.10 -6.81 -13.76
C PRO A 149 -10.84 -5.73 -14.83
N ASN A 150 -11.01 -4.46 -14.49
CA ASN A 150 -10.90 -3.29 -15.38
C ASN A 150 -9.61 -2.49 -15.12
N MET A 151 -8.85 -2.80 -14.06
CA MET A 151 -7.64 -2.09 -13.65
C MET A 151 -6.33 -2.64 -14.25
N TYR A 152 -6.39 -3.79 -14.93
CA TYR A 152 -5.22 -4.43 -15.55
C TYR A 152 -4.04 -4.58 -14.55
N PRO A 153 -4.20 -5.32 -13.44
CA PRO A 153 -3.13 -5.52 -12.47
C PRO A 153 -1.89 -6.12 -13.14
N GLY A 154 -0.73 -5.63 -12.72
CA GLY A 154 0.57 -6.17 -13.10
C GLY A 154 0.86 -7.55 -12.51
N PRO A 155 2.06 -8.09 -12.76
CA PRO A 155 2.44 -9.42 -12.28
C PRO A 155 2.52 -9.50 -10.75
N PHE A 156 2.15 -10.66 -10.19
CA PHE A 156 2.29 -10.95 -8.76
C PHE A 156 3.74 -11.23 -8.34
N ASP A 157 4.54 -11.81 -9.24
CA ASP A 157 5.90 -12.26 -8.91
C ASP A 157 6.91 -11.12 -8.84
N ARG A 158 6.58 -9.96 -9.43
CA ARG A 158 7.48 -8.81 -9.53
C ARG A 158 6.68 -7.52 -9.39
N THR A 159 6.33 -7.21 -8.15
CA THR A 159 5.54 -6.04 -7.79
C THR A 159 6.41 -4.81 -7.56
N ILE A 160 5.80 -3.63 -7.64
CA ILE A 160 6.42 -2.37 -7.25
C ILE A 160 5.79 -1.98 -5.92
N GLY A 161 6.59 -1.98 -4.84
CA GLY A 161 6.08 -1.65 -3.50
C GLY A 161 5.28 -2.77 -2.81
N GLY A 162 5.41 -4.03 -3.25
CA GLY A 162 4.89 -5.20 -2.54
C GLY A 162 3.52 -5.71 -3.00
N VAL A 163 2.77 -4.93 -3.79
CA VAL A 163 1.47 -5.33 -4.34
C VAL A 163 1.40 -5.07 -5.86
N PRO A 164 0.55 -5.80 -6.61
CA PRO A 164 0.34 -5.52 -8.02
C PRO A 164 -0.16 -4.09 -8.24
N VAL A 165 0.54 -3.36 -9.10
CA VAL A 165 0.14 -2.04 -9.58
C VAL A 165 -0.62 -2.17 -10.89
N ALA A 166 -1.54 -1.24 -11.17
CA ALA A 166 -2.24 -1.15 -12.44
C ALA A 166 -1.25 -0.87 -13.58
N MET A 167 -1.43 -1.59 -14.70
CA MET A 167 -0.64 -1.39 -15.92
C MET A 167 -1.12 -0.20 -16.74
N VAL A 168 -2.39 0.19 -16.57
CA VAL A 168 -2.99 1.40 -17.14
C VAL A 168 -2.65 2.61 -16.26
N ASP A 169 -2.39 3.76 -16.90
CA ASP A 169 -2.27 5.05 -16.24
C ASP A 169 -3.66 5.68 -16.10
N PRO A 170 -4.22 5.85 -14.89
CA PRO A 170 -5.52 6.49 -14.71
C PRO A 170 -5.59 7.95 -15.17
N GLU A 171 -4.47 8.68 -15.16
CA GLU A 171 -4.42 10.09 -15.57
C GLU A 171 -4.21 10.26 -17.08
N ALA A 172 -3.70 9.23 -17.75
CA ALA A 172 -3.45 9.24 -19.19
C ALA A 172 -3.67 7.83 -19.79
N PRO A 173 -4.91 7.31 -19.78
CA PRO A 173 -5.16 5.93 -20.17
C PRO A 173 -5.04 5.74 -21.68
N ASP A 174 -4.22 4.78 -22.09
CA ASP A 174 -4.23 4.22 -23.45
C ASP A 174 -5.42 3.25 -23.56
N LEU A 175 -6.57 3.76 -24.00
CA LEU A 175 -7.81 2.98 -24.12
C LEU A 175 -7.81 2.01 -25.30
N ASP A 176 -6.91 2.17 -26.27
CA ASP A 176 -6.74 1.19 -27.34
C ASP A 176 -6.10 -0.08 -26.77
N ARG A 177 -5.11 0.09 -25.87
CA ARG A 177 -4.46 -1.02 -25.17
C ARG A 177 -5.26 -1.53 -23.97
N TYR A 178 -5.94 -0.65 -23.25
CA TYR A 178 -6.66 -0.93 -22.01
C TYR A 178 -8.15 -0.56 -22.08
N PRO A 179 -8.92 -1.10 -23.05
CA PRO A 179 -10.29 -0.64 -23.33
C PRO A 179 -11.25 -0.80 -22.15
N ARG A 180 -11.01 -1.77 -21.25
CA ARG A 180 -11.86 -1.98 -20.07
C ARG A 180 -11.70 -0.90 -19.02
N PHE A 181 -10.62 -0.10 -19.07
CA PHE A 181 -10.41 0.95 -18.09
C PHE A 181 -11.50 2.03 -18.17
N ALA A 182 -12.15 2.20 -19.33
CA ALA A 182 -13.31 3.07 -19.47
C ALA A 182 -14.46 2.73 -18.48
N PHE A 183 -14.63 1.45 -18.13
CA PHE A 183 -15.62 1.04 -17.12
C PHE A 183 -15.19 1.45 -15.70
N ALA A 184 -13.91 1.27 -15.37
CA ALA A 184 -13.37 1.69 -14.07
C ALA A 184 -13.42 3.21 -13.91
N GLN A 185 -13.05 3.95 -14.96
CA GLN A 185 -13.01 5.41 -14.97
C GLN A 185 -14.37 6.04 -14.63
N ALA A 186 -15.49 5.41 -15.02
CA ALA A 186 -16.83 5.88 -14.68
C ALA A 186 -17.15 5.87 -13.17
N SER A 187 -16.40 5.09 -12.38
CA SER A 187 -16.53 4.99 -10.91
C SER A 187 -15.40 5.70 -10.15
N MET A 188 -14.47 6.34 -10.88
CA MET A 188 -13.29 6.95 -10.30
C MET A 188 -13.65 8.25 -9.56
N MET A 189 -13.22 8.33 -8.32
CA MET A 189 -13.31 9.54 -7.49
C MET A 189 -11.94 10.21 -7.41
N GLU A 190 -11.94 11.53 -7.34
CA GLU A 190 -10.75 12.35 -7.21
C GLU A 190 -10.87 13.28 -6.01
N VAL A 191 -9.79 13.39 -5.23
CA VAL A 191 -9.70 14.35 -4.13
C VAL A 191 -8.28 14.92 -4.05
N GLU A 192 -8.17 16.23 -3.87
CA GLU A 192 -6.93 16.89 -3.48
C GLU A 192 -6.95 17.19 -1.99
N LEU A 193 -5.84 16.91 -1.32
CA LEU A 193 -5.65 17.10 0.11
C LEU A 193 -4.53 18.13 0.36
N GLU A 194 -4.77 18.99 1.34
CA GLU A 194 -3.87 20.02 1.83
C GLU A 194 -3.25 19.65 3.19
N PRO A 195 -2.19 20.36 3.66
CA PRO A 195 -1.58 20.07 4.96
C PRO A 195 -2.57 20.14 6.13
N GLY A 196 -2.73 18.99 6.80
CA GLY A 196 -3.65 18.78 7.91
C GLY A 196 -4.86 17.91 7.58
N ASP A 197 -5.14 17.68 6.29
CA ASP A 197 -6.24 16.82 5.85
C ASP A 197 -5.92 15.33 6.07
N GLY A 198 -6.97 14.55 6.34
CA GLY A 198 -6.93 13.10 6.44
C GLY A 198 -7.90 12.45 5.47
N LEU A 199 -7.49 11.37 4.82
CA LEU A 199 -8.31 10.57 3.91
C LEU A 199 -8.32 9.11 4.36
N TYR A 200 -9.51 8.59 4.63
CA TYR A 200 -9.71 7.17 4.86
C TYR A 200 -9.88 6.42 3.53
N ILE A 201 -9.09 5.37 3.33
CA ILE A 201 -9.13 4.47 2.18
C ILE A 201 -9.47 3.08 2.72
N PRO A 202 -10.66 2.53 2.40
CA PRO A 202 -11.05 1.22 2.91
C PRO A 202 -10.22 0.08 2.31
N TYR A 203 -10.20 -1.05 3.00
CA TYR A 203 -9.54 -2.28 2.55
C TYR A 203 -9.85 -2.61 1.09
N GLY A 204 -8.81 -2.91 0.30
CA GLY A 204 -8.95 -3.34 -1.09
C GLY A 204 -9.33 -2.25 -2.09
N TRP A 205 -9.49 -0.99 -1.66
CA TRP A 205 -9.76 0.11 -2.58
C TRP A 205 -8.54 0.44 -3.43
N TRP A 206 -8.77 0.53 -4.73
CA TRP A 206 -7.75 0.99 -5.66
C TRP A 206 -7.49 2.46 -5.44
N HIS A 207 -6.21 2.83 -5.37
CA HIS A 207 -5.84 4.22 -5.19
C HIS A 207 -4.52 4.57 -5.89
N GLN A 208 -4.50 5.70 -6.59
CA GLN A 208 -3.28 6.34 -7.09
C GLN A 208 -3.00 7.58 -6.23
N VAL A 209 -1.73 7.79 -5.87
CA VAL A 209 -1.33 8.96 -5.08
C VAL A 209 -0.32 9.80 -5.86
N ARG A 210 -0.68 11.05 -6.13
CA ARG A 210 0.18 12.02 -6.81
C ARG A 210 0.61 13.13 -5.86
N SER A 211 1.91 13.36 -5.82
CA SER A 211 2.57 14.44 -5.10
C SER A 211 2.64 15.68 -5.98
N LEU A 212 1.99 16.78 -5.57
CA LEU A 212 1.89 17.98 -6.40
C LEU A 212 2.99 19.01 -6.12
N SER A 213 3.52 19.03 -4.88
CA SER A 213 4.52 20.01 -4.45
C SER A 213 5.95 19.52 -4.69
N ALA A 214 6.92 20.45 -4.67
CA ALA A 214 8.35 20.11 -4.80
C ALA A 214 8.89 19.33 -3.59
N PHE A 215 8.26 19.49 -2.44
CA PHE A 215 8.51 18.72 -1.22
C PHE A 215 7.17 18.37 -0.60
N ASN A 216 7.04 17.12 -0.14
CA ASN A 216 5.80 16.61 0.42
C ASN A 216 6.11 15.58 1.50
N VAL A 217 5.30 15.60 2.55
CA VAL A 217 5.33 14.59 3.62
C VAL A 217 3.90 14.15 3.89
N LEU A 218 3.71 12.83 3.98
CA LEU A 218 2.46 12.19 4.34
C LEU A 218 2.74 11.17 5.44
N VAL A 219 1.85 11.08 6.43
CA VAL A 219 1.88 10.03 7.43
C VAL A 219 0.60 9.22 7.27
N ASN A 220 0.71 7.90 7.22
CA ASN A 220 -0.45 7.03 7.15
C ASN A 220 -0.45 6.00 8.28
N TYR A 221 -1.64 5.45 8.52
CA TYR A 221 -1.89 4.37 9.47
C TYR A 221 -2.51 3.21 8.70
N TRP A 222 -1.93 2.01 8.82
CA TRP A 222 -2.46 0.78 8.22
C TRP A 222 -2.89 -0.19 9.30
N TRP A 223 -4.08 -0.78 9.16
CA TRP A 223 -4.56 -1.87 9.99
C TRP A 223 -5.39 -2.86 9.19
N ASP A 224 -5.54 -4.07 9.73
CA ASP A 224 -6.37 -5.15 9.18
C ASP A 224 -7.26 -5.67 10.31
N ASP A 225 -8.52 -5.93 9.98
CA ASP A 225 -9.51 -6.46 10.90
C ASP A 225 -9.45 -8.00 10.98
N ALA A 226 -8.65 -8.64 10.11
CA ALA A 226 -8.43 -10.07 10.14
C ALA A 226 -7.74 -10.54 11.44
N PRO A 227 -8.00 -11.78 11.91
CA PRO A 227 -7.33 -12.32 13.08
C PRO A 227 -5.80 -12.29 12.91
N ALA A 228 -5.06 -11.82 13.91
CA ALA A 228 -3.60 -11.68 13.85
C ALA A 228 -2.84 -13.00 13.52
N MET A 229 -3.48 -14.16 13.71
CA MET A 229 -2.91 -15.47 13.39
C MET A 229 -3.28 -16.02 12.00
N ALA A 230 -4.13 -15.30 11.26
CA ALA A 230 -4.53 -15.68 9.91
C ALA A 230 -3.34 -15.61 8.94
N ALA A 231 -3.38 -16.44 7.90
CA ALA A 231 -2.42 -16.37 6.80
C ALA A 231 -2.77 -15.22 5.84
N GLN A 232 -1.79 -14.77 5.05
CA GLN A 232 -2.03 -13.72 4.07
C GLN A 232 -2.92 -14.23 2.92
N PRO A 233 -3.93 -13.47 2.46
CA PRO A 233 -4.81 -13.90 1.37
C PRO A 233 -4.07 -14.26 0.08
N TYR A 234 -2.96 -13.59 -0.21
CA TYR A 234 -2.13 -13.92 -1.38
C TYR A 234 -1.52 -15.32 -1.31
N ASP A 235 -1.16 -15.83 -0.12
CA ASP A 235 -0.62 -17.18 0.02
C ASP A 235 -1.65 -18.23 -0.42
N ALA A 236 -2.92 -18.03 -0.03
CA ALA A 236 -4.03 -18.88 -0.45
C ALA A 236 -4.29 -18.78 -1.96
N LEU A 237 -4.20 -17.57 -2.53
CA LEU A 237 -4.31 -17.37 -3.98
C LEU A 237 -3.19 -18.09 -4.74
N PHE A 238 -1.93 -17.93 -4.32
CA PHE A 238 -0.79 -18.59 -4.96
C PHE A 238 -0.91 -20.11 -4.95
N HIS A 239 -1.31 -20.69 -3.81
CA HIS A 239 -1.55 -22.13 -3.74
C HIS A 239 -2.72 -22.56 -4.63
N SER A 240 -3.78 -21.75 -4.70
CA SER A 240 -4.92 -21.99 -5.58
C SER A 240 -4.55 -21.91 -7.07
N LEU A 241 -3.60 -21.04 -7.45
CA LEU A 241 -3.10 -20.98 -8.82
C LEU A 241 -2.40 -22.29 -9.19
N LEU A 242 -1.58 -22.85 -8.29
CA LEU A 242 -0.90 -24.13 -8.48
C LEU A 242 -1.90 -25.30 -8.57
N ALA A 243 -2.93 -25.30 -7.71
CA ALA A 243 -3.85 -26.42 -7.59
C ALA A 243 -5.02 -26.38 -8.58
N LEU A 244 -5.58 -25.20 -8.87
CA LEU A 244 -6.91 -25.07 -9.48
C LEU A 244 -6.91 -24.42 -10.88
N ARG A 245 -5.94 -23.55 -11.19
CA ARG A 245 -5.98 -22.69 -12.39
C ARG A 245 -6.05 -23.48 -13.69
N ASP A 246 -5.38 -24.62 -13.77
CA ASP A 246 -5.23 -25.39 -15.01
C ASP A 246 -6.10 -26.67 -15.04
N MET A 247 -7.02 -26.82 -14.08
CA MET A 247 -7.99 -27.92 -14.07
C MET A 247 -9.05 -27.80 -15.20
N PRO A 248 -9.70 -28.92 -15.59
CA PRO A 248 -10.89 -28.89 -16.44
C PRO A 248 -12.00 -28.00 -15.88
N GLU A 249 -12.83 -27.42 -16.76
CA GLU A 249 -13.87 -26.45 -16.38
C GLU A 249 -14.87 -27.01 -15.36
N GLY A 250 -15.31 -28.27 -15.53
CA GLY A 250 -16.18 -28.93 -14.56
C GLY A 250 -15.55 -29.07 -13.17
N HIS A 251 -14.24 -29.32 -13.09
CA HIS A 251 -13.53 -29.41 -11.81
C HIS A 251 -13.36 -28.02 -11.17
N LYS A 252 -13.10 -26.98 -11.97
CA LYS A 252 -13.06 -25.60 -11.49
C LYS A 252 -14.41 -25.18 -10.92
N ALA A 253 -15.51 -25.51 -11.60
CA ALA A 253 -16.86 -25.22 -11.12
C ALA A 253 -17.14 -25.90 -9.77
N LEU A 254 -16.77 -27.18 -9.64
CA LEU A 254 -16.86 -27.90 -8.37
C LEU A 254 -16.06 -27.20 -7.25
N TRP A 255 -14.78 -26.89 -7.50
CA TRP A 255 -13.94 -26.25 -6.48
C TRP A 255 -14.38 -24.83 -6.12
N LYS A 256 -14.95 -24.07 -7.05
CA LYS A 256 -15.62 -22.80 -6.74
C LYS A 256 -16.76 -23.01 -5.73
N SER A 257 -17.61 -24.02 -5.95
CA SER A 257 -18.68 -24.36 -5.00
C SER A 257 -18.14 -24.80 -3.64
N VAL A 258 -17.05 -25.58 -3.62
CA VAL A 258 -16.39 -26.01 -2.37
C VAL A 258 -15.83 -24.80 -1.60
N PHE A 259 -15.15 -23.86 -2.26
CA PHE A 259 -14.67 -22.63 -1.61
C PHE A 259 -15.82 -21.75 -1.11
N ASN A 260 -16.85 -21.55 -1.94
CA ASN A 260 -18.04 -20.81 -1.52
C ASN A 260 -18.70 -21.43 -0.29
N TYR A 261 -18.72 -22.76 -0.21
CA TYR A 261 -19.30 -23.46 0.94
C TYR A 261 -18.40 -23.42 2.18
N TYR A 262 -17.09 -23.67 2.08
CA TYR A 262 -16.23 -23.84 3.27
C TYR A 262 -15.44 -22.59 3.70
N VAL A 263 -15.24 -21.62 2.81
CA VAL A 263 -14.39 -20.44 3.07
C VAL A 263 -15.20 -19.15 3.15
N PHE A 264 -16.24 -19.00 2.32
CA PHE A 264 -16.98 -17.74 2.18
C PHE A 264 -18.41 -17.80 2.75
N ASN A 265 -18.76 -18.86 3.49
CA ASN A 265 -20.08 -19.06 4.08
C ASN A 265 -19.96 -19.25 5.60
N ASP A 266 -20.49 -18.29 6.36
CA ASP A 266 -20.44 -18.29 7.83
C ASP A 266 -21.26 -19.42 8.46
N GLU A 267 -22.17 -20.05 7.72
CA GLU A 267 -23.07 -21.11 8.22
C GLU A 267 -22.66 -22.52 7.81
N ALA A 268 -21.52 -22.68 7.12
CA ALA A 268 -21.07 -23.93 6.51
C ALA A 268 -21.07 -25.16 7.44
N LEU A 269 -20.90 -24.91 8.74
CA LEU A 269 -20.69 -25.93 9.77
C LEU A 269 -21.81 -25.95 10.82
N SER A 270 -22.92 -25.27 10.57
CA SER A 270 -24.07 -25.19 11.47
C SER A 270 -24.64 -26.56 11.83
N HIS A 271 -24.49 -27.54 10.94
CA HIS A 271 -24.90 -28.94 11.14
C HIS A 271 -23.94 -29.77 11.99
N LEU A 272 -22.74 -29.27 12.32
CA LEU A 272 -21.74 -29.95 13.16
C LEU A 272 -21.67 -29.32 14.57
N PRO A 273 -21.62 -30.16 15.63
CA PRO A 273 -21.26 -29.69 16.97
C PRO A 273 -19.92 -28.94 16.96
N PRO A 274 -19.70 -27.89 17.78
CA PRO A 274 -18.46 -27.12 17.78
C PRO A 274 -17.18 -27.97 17.92
N GLY A 275 -17.22 -29.03 18.73
CA GLY A 275 -16.08 -29.95 18.92
C GLY A 275 -15.70 -30.78 17.69
N ASP A 276 -16.61 -30.94 16.73
CA ASP A 276 -16.44 -31.80 15.55
C ASP A 276 -16.02 -31.02 14.30
N ARG A 277 -15.92 -29.68 14.38
CA ARG A 277 -15.59 -28.81 13.24
C ARG A 277 -14.15 -28.94 12.76
N GLY A 278 -13.27 -29.51 13.57
CA GLY A 278 -11.91 -29.85 13.17
C GLY A 278 -11.12 -28.64 12.65
N SER A 279 -10.69 -28.69 11.39
CA SER A 279 -9.92 -27.58 10.77
C SER A 279 -10.77 -26.44 10.23
N LEU A 280 -12.08 -26.54 10.33
CA LEU A 280 -13.04 -25.56 9.84
C LEU A 280 -13.60 -24.70 11.01
N GLY A 281 -13.23 -25.02 12.26
CA GLY A 281 -13.61 -24.22 13.44
C GLY A 281 -12.77 -22.95 13.61
N ASP A 282 -12.99 -22.26 14.73
CA ASP A 282 -12.28 -21.02 15.06
C ASP A 282 -10.76 -21.18 15.07
N LEU A 283 -10.04 -20.16 14.59
CA LEU A 283 -8.58 -20.17 14.59
C LEU A 283 -8.02 -20.19 16.02
N THR A 284 -7.35 -21.27 16.37
CA THR A 284 -6.48 -21.38 17.57
C THR A 284 -5.02 -21.57 17.15
N PRO A 285 -4.04 -21.27 18.02
CA PRO A 285 -2.64 -21.53 17.74
C PRO A 285 -2.36 -22.98 17.31
N GLU A 286 -3.01 -23.96 17.96
CA GLU A 286 -2.90 -25.38 17.64
C GLU A 286 -3.49 -25.70 16.25
N LEU A 287 -4.64 -25.11 15.94
CA LEU A 287 -5.27 -25.27 14.64
C LEU A 287 -4.39 -24.68 13.52
N VAL A 288 -3.89 -23.46 13.70
CA VAL A 288 -2.99 -22.81 12.74
C VAL A 288 -1.73 -23.65 12.51
N ALA A 289 -1.12 -24.17 13.58
CA ALA A 289 0.05 -25.04 13.47
C ALA A 289 -0.27 -26.33 12.69
N ARG A 290 -1.44 -26.94 12.94
CA ARG A 290 -1.89 -28.14 12.24
C ARG A 290 -2.15 -27.87 10.74
N ILE A 291 -2.84 -26.79 10.40
CA ILE A 291 -3.08 -26.40 9.00
C ILE A 291 -1.74 -26.18 8.29
N LYS A 292 -0.83 -25.41 8.89
CA LYS A 292 0.51 -25.16 8.32
C LYS A 292 1.31 -26.45 8.12
N ALA A 293 1.27 -27.37 9.08
CA ALA A 293 1.95 -28.66 8.96
C ALA A 293 1.38 -29.51 7.81
N ASN A 294 0.05 -29.53 7.63
CA ASN A 294 -0.61 -30.24 6.54
C ASN A 294 -0.26 -29.62 5.18
N LEU A 295 -0.32 -28.29 5.06
CA LEU A 295 0.07 -27.58 3.84
C LEU A 295 1.53 -27.85 3.49
N LYS A 296 2.43 -27.78 4.48
CA LYS A 296 3.86 -28.08 4.29
C LYS A 296 4.07 -29.50 3.75
N LYS A 297 3.38 -30.49 4.31
CA LYS A 297 3.46 -31.89 3.82
C LYS A 297 2.96 -32.03 2.38
N GLY A 298 1.93 -31.27 1.99
CA GLY A 298 1.36 -31.31 0.65
C GLY A 298 2.20 -30.60 -0.42
N LEU A 299 3.06 -29.66 -0.03
CA LEU A 299 3.90 -28.88 -0.95
C LEU A 299 5.19 -29.60 -1.36
N GLY A 300 5.53 -30.74 -0.73
CA GLY A 300 6.78 -31.47 -0.95
C GLY A 300 7.93 -30.87 -0.16
#